data_AF-Q2TKN6-F1
#
_entry.id   AF-Q2TKN6-F1
#
_cell.length_a   1.000
_cell.length_b   1.000
_cell.length_c   1.000
_cell.angle_alpha   90.00
_cell.angle_beta   90.00
_cell.angle_gamma   90.00
#
_symmetry.space_group_name_H-M   'P 1'
#
loop_
_entity.id
_entity.type
_entity.pdbx_description
1 polymer ?
#
loop_
_entity_poly.entity_id
_entity_poly.type
_entity_poly.pdbx_seq_one_letter_code
_entity_poly.pdbx_strand_id
1 'polypeptide(L)'
;PGKQMAIDADLNAGLIGEDEAKKRRSEVTQEADFYGSMDGASKFVRGDAIAGILIMVINIVGGLLVGVLQHGMSMGHAAESYTLLTIGDGLVAQIPALVISTAAGVIVTRVSTDQDVGEQMVNQLFSNPSVMLLSAAVLGLLGLVPGMPNLVFLLFTAGLLGLAWWIRGREQKAPAEPKPVKMAENNTVVEATWNDVQLEDSLGMEVGYRLIPMVDFQQDGELLGRIRSIRKKFAQE
;
A
#
# COMPACT_ATOMS: atom_id res chain seq x y z
N PRO A 1 9.11 6.18 15.45
CA PRO A 1 9.73 6.08 16.79
C PRO A 1 9.07 5.04 17.70
N GLY A 2 7.77 5.18 18.03
CA GLY A 2 7.09 4.27 18.97
C GLY A 2 7.09 2.80 18.56
N LYS A 3 6.86 2.49 17.28
CA LYS A 3 6.90 1.10 16.76
C LYS A 3 8.28 0.44 16.89
N GLN A 4 9.38 1.19 16.75
CA GLN A 4 10.74 0.64 16.94
C GLN A 4 11.03 0.34 18.41
N MET A 5 10.60 1.23 19.31
CA MET A 5 10.76 1.02 20.77
C MET A 5 9.94 -0.18 21.27
N ALA A 6 8.77 -0.44 20.68
CA ALA A 6 7.98 -1.64 20.99
C ALA A 6 8.70 -2.93 20.55
N ILE A 7 9.33 -2.94 19.37
CA ILE A 7 10.13 -4.09 18.90
C ILE A 7 11.33 -4.34 19.84
N ASP A 8 11.96 -3.27 20.33
CA ASP A 8 13.09 -3.38 21.26
C ASP A 8 12.64 -3.90 22.63
N ALA A 9 11.46 -3.50 23.09
CA ALA A 9 10.85 -4.02 24.31
C ALA A 9 10.50 -5.51 24.18
N ASP A 10 9.90 -5.93 23.06
CA ASP A 10 9.54 -7.33 22.80
C ASP A 10 10.78 -8.23 22.70
N LEU A 11 11.87 -7.74 22.08
CA LEU A 11 13.15 -8.45 21.99
C LEU A 11 13.79 -8.60 23.37
N ASN A 12 13.82 -7.52 24.16
CA ASN A 12 14.37 -7.54 25.52
C ASN A 12 13.53 -8.39 26.49
N ALA A 13 12.22 -8.50 26.26
CA ALA A 13 11.32 -9.37 27.00
C ALA A 13 11.38 -10.84 26.55
N GLY A 14 12.12 -11.16 25.48
CA GLY A 14 12.24 -12.51 24.93
C GLY A 14 10.98 -13.01 24.22
N LEU A 15 10.03 -12.12 23.90
CA LEU A 15 8.79 -12.45 23.19
C LEU A 15 9.03 -12.72 21.70
N ILE A 16 10.09 -12.14 21.14
CA ILE A 16 10.52 -12.33 19.75
C ILE A 16 12.04 -12.59 19.69
N GLY A 17 12.50 -13.31 18.67
CA GLY A 17 13.93 -13.55 18.42
C GLY A 17 14.61 -12.44 17.62
N GLU A 18 15.95 -12.44 17.57
CA GLU A 18 16.74 -11.43 16.82
C GLU A 18 16.37 -11.35 15.34
N ASP A 19 16.17 -12.49 14.67
CA ASP A 19 15.83 -12.53 13.25
C ASP A 19 14.46 -11.89 12.98
N GLU A 20 13.48 -12.14 13.85
CA GLU A 20 12.15 -11.55 13.75
C GLU A 20 12.17 -10.05 14.07
N ALA A 21 12.92 -9.64 15.10
CA ALA A 21 13.10 -8.23 15.43
C ALA A 21 13.77 -7.46 14.28
N LYS A 22 14.77 -8.05 13.62
CA LYS A 22 15.43 -7.47 12.44
C LYS A 22 14.45 -7.30 11.28
N LYS A 23 13.62 -8.31 11.00
CA LYS A 23 12.59 -8.24 9.96
C LYS A 23 11.55 -7.15 10.25
N ARG A 24 10.98 -7.12 11.46
CA ARG A 24 9.99 -6.10 11.86
C ARG A 24 10.58 -4.69 11.84
N ARG A 25 11.84 -4.50 12.25
CA ARG A 25 12.52 -3.20 12.13
C ARG A 25 12.64 -2.76 10.67
N SER A 26 13.00 -3.68 9.76
CA SER A 26 13.06 -3.39 8.32
C SER A 26 11.69 -2.96 7.76
N GLU A 27 10.61 -3.62 8.16
CA GLU A 27 9.24 -3.27 7.75
C GLU A 27 8.84 -1.88 8.25
N VAL A 28 9.11 -1.56 9.52
CA VAL A 28 8.84 -0.24 10.10
C VAL A 28 9.67 0.85 9.43
N THR A 29 10.92 0.56 9.06
CA THR A 29 11.77 1.49 8.31
C THR A 29 11.22 1.73 6.90
N GLN A 30 10.82 0.68 6.18
CA GLN A 30 10.19 0.83 4.86
C GLN A 30 8.88 1.62 4.92
N GLU A 31 8.06 1.40 5.95
CA GLU A 31 6.84 2.18 6.18
C GLU A 31 7.17 3.66 6.41
N ALA A 32 8.16 3.96 7.25
CA ALA A 32 8.60 5.32 7.51
C ALA A 32 9.18 6.00 6.26
N ASP A 33 10.00 5.29 5.48
CA ASP A 33 10.57 5.79 4.23
C ASP A 33 9.48 6.04 3.18
N PHE A 34 8.48 5.17 3.10
CA PHE A 34 7.33 5.34 2.20
C PHE A 34 6.54 6.60 2.56
N TYR A 35 6.15 6.77 3.83
CA TYR A 35 5.38 7.94 4.25
C TYR A 35 6.22 9.24 4.20
N GLY A 36 7.52 9.17 4.48
CA GLY A 36 8.44 10.30 4.31
C GLY A 36 8.57 10.73 2.85
N SER A 37 8.74 9.77 1.94
CA SER A 37 8.78 10.00 0.49
C SER A 37 7.44 10.52 -0.03
N MET A 38 6.32 10.02 0.50
CA MET A 38 4.96 10.38 0.10
C MET A 38 4.58 11.79 0.55
N ASP A 39 4.94 12.24 1.75
CA ASP A 39 4.73 13.64 2.19
C ASP A 39 5.53 14.62 1.32
N GLY A 40 6.78 14.29 1.01
CA GLY A 40 7.61 15.06 0.09
C GLY A 40 6.98 15.16 -1.29
N ALA A 41 6.71 14.02 -1.93
CA ALA A 41 6.10 13.95 -3.26
C ALA A 41 4.75 14.69 -3.31
N SER A 42 3.90 14.55 -2.28
CA SER A 42 2.59 15.20 -2.22
C SER A 42 2.71 16.73 -2.18
N LYS A 43 3.71 17.29 -1.49
CA LYS A 43 3.96 18.73 -1.48
C LYS A 43 4.46 19.24 -2.83
N PHE A 44 5.34 18.50 -3.51
CA PHE A 44 5.82 18.86 -4.85
C PHE A 44 4.70 18.80 -5.89
N VAL A 45 3.90 17.73 -5.90
CA VAL A 45 2.76 17.58 -6.80
C VAL A 45 1.72 18.68 -6.58
N ARG A 46 1.43 19.01 -5.31
CA ARG A 46 0.51 20.11 -4.98
C ARG A 46 1.05 21.47 -5.45
N GLY A 47 2.35 21.71 -5.32
CA GLY A 47 3.01 22.93 -5.82
C GLY A 47 2.96 23.05 -7.34
N ASP A 48 3.28 21.97 -8.04
CA ASP A 48 3.24 21.88 -9.51
C ASP A 48 1.82 22.10 -10.06
N ALA A 49 0.82 21.49 -9.43
CA ALA A 49 -0.59 21.70 -9.79
C ALA A 49 -1.04 23.16 -9.63
N ILE A 50 -0.65 23.82 -8.53
CA ILE A 50 -0.99 25.24 -8.31
C ILE A 50 -0.30 26.13 -9.35
N ALA A 51 0.97 25.88 -9.65
CA ALA A 51 1.71 26.62 -10.67
C ALA A 51 1.10 26.43 -12.07
N GLY A 52 0.74 25.19 -12.44
CA GLY A 52 0.08 24.89 -13.72
C GLY A 52 -1.26 25.59 -13.88
N ILE A 53 -2.09 25.64 -12.83
CA ILE A 53 -3.36 26.37 -12.86
C ILE A 53 -3.14 27.88 -13.02
N LEU A 54 -2.16 28.46 -12.31
CA LEU A 54 -1.81 29.87 -12.46
C LEU A 54 -1.37 30.22 -13.89
N ILE A 55 -0.46 29.43 -14.45
CA ILE A 55 0.03 29.61 -15.83
C ILE A 55 -1.12 29.52 -16.82
N MET A 56 -2.01 28.53 -16.66
CA MET A 56 -3.19 28.37 -17.52
C MET A 56 -4.09 29.61 -17.48
N VAL A 57 -4.42 30.14 -16.30
CA VAL A 57 -5.25 31.34 -16.17
C VAL A 57 -4.57 32.56 -16.80
N ILE A 58 -3.27 32.73 -16.56
CA ILE A 58 -2.50 33.85 -17.13
C ILE A 58 -2.46 33.77 -18.65
N ASN A 59 -2.23 32.58 -19.23
CA ASN A 59 -2.17 32.40 -20.67
C ASN A 59 -3.53 32.60 -21.35
N ILE A 60 -4.62 32.13 -20.72
CA ILE A 60 -5.98 32.35 -21.25
C ILE A 60 -6.33 33.85 -21.21
N VAL A 61 -6.18 34.52 -20.06
CA VAL A 61 -6.55 35.94 -19.91
C VAL A 61 -5.64 36.84 -20.72
N GLY A 62 -4.32 36.61 -20.67
CA GLY A 62 -3.32 37.36 -21.43
C GLY A 62 -3.47 37.16 -22.93
N GLY A 63 -3.66 35.91 -23.38
CA GLY A 63 -3.90 35.58 -24.78
C GLY A 63 -5.19 36.21 -25.32
N LEU A 64 -6.26 36.20 -24.53
CA LEU A 64 -7.52 36.86 -24.87
C LEU A 64 -7.34 38.39 -25.03
N LEU A 65 -6.67 39.04 -24.08
CA LEU A 65 -6.38 40.48 -24.14
C LEU A 65 -5.53 40.84 -25.36
N VAL A 66 -4.48 40.08 -25.63
CA VAL A 66 -3.60 40.28 -26.82
C VAL A 66 -4.36 39.98 -28.12
N GLY A 67 -5.18 38.95 -28.14
CA GLY A 67 -6.01 38.56 -29.28
C GLY A 67 -7.00 39.66 -29.69
N VAL A 68 -7.68 40.25 -28.70
CA VAL A 68 -8.68 41.30 -28.96
C VAL A 68 -8.03 42.66 -29.18
N LEU A 69 -7.08 43.08 -28.33
CA LEU A 69 -6.54 44.44 -28.34
C LEU A 69 -5.43 44.65 -29.37
N GLN A 70 -4.56 43.66 -29.58
CA GLN A 70 -3.43 43.80 -30.52
C GLN A 70 -3.71 43.14 -31.87
N HIS A 71 -4.34 41.96 -31.88
CA HIS A 71 -4.59 41.22 -33.12
C HIS A 71 -5.97 41.49 -33.74
N GLY A 72 -6.81 42.33 -33.10
CA GLY A 72 -8.12 42.72 -33.62
C GLY A 72 -9.10 41.55 -33.81
N MET A 73 -8.88 40.42 -33.15
CA MET A 73 -9.75 39.26 -33.24
C MET A 73 -11.07 39.51 -32.50
N SER A 74 -12.15 38.90 -32.97
CA SER A 74 -13.40 38.89 -32.20
C SER A 74 -13.19 38.12 -30.89
N MET A 75 -13.86 38.56 -29.82
CA MET A 75 -13.75 37.97 -28.49
C MET A 75 -13.92 36.44 -28.49
N GLY A 76 -14.87 35.92 -29.29
CA GLY A 76 -15.12 34.49 -29.41
C GLY A 76 -13.97 33.73 -30.09
N HIS A 77 -13.42 34.25 -31.20
CA HIS A 77 -12.28 33.63 -31.88
C HIS A 77 -11.00 33.67 -31.03
N ALA A 78 -10.77 34.78 -30.33
CA ALA A 78 -9.64 34.91 -29.41
C ALA A 78 -9.75 33.91 -28.25
N ALA A 79 -10.94 33.77 -27.67
CA ALA A 79 -11.18 32.80 -26.60
C ALA A 79 -10.91 31.36 -27.06
N GLU A 80 -11.43 30.96 -28.22
CA GLU A 80 -11.21 29.62 -28.76
C GLU A 80 -9.73 29.35 -29.04
N SER A 81 -9.07 30.24 -29.79
CA SER A 81 -7.68 30.03 -30.22
C SER A 81 -6.72 29.98 -29.05
N TYR A 82 -6.77 30.96 -28.13
CA TYR A 82 -5.82 31.04 -27.02
C TYR A 82 -6.12 30.04 -25.92
N THR A 83 -7.38 29.62 -25.73
CA THR A 83 -7.70 28.52 -24.81
C THR A 83 -7.15 27.20 -25.34
N LEU A 84 -7.33 26.92 -26.64
CA LEU A 84 -6.81 25.70 -27.27
C LEU A 84 -5.27 25.67 -27.23
N LEU A 85 -4.62 26.80 -27.54
CA LEU A 85 -3.16 26.93 -27.45
C LEU A 85 -2.64 26.68 -26.03
N THR A 86 -3.34 27.23 -25.01
CA THR A 86 -2.94 27.09 -23.60
C THR A 86 -3.08 25.64 -23.11
N ILE A 87 -4.16 24.96 -23.48
CA ILE A 87 -4.35 23.54 -23.14
C ILE A 87 -3.27 22.70 -23.85
N GLY A 88 -2.97 23.01 -25.10
CA GLY A 88 -1.89 22.36 -25.86
C GLY A 88 -0.52 22.50 -25.18
N ASP A 89 -0.16 23.70 -24.76
CA ASP A 89 1.09 23.99 -24.03
C ASP A 89 1.19 23.18 -22.71
N GLY A 90 0.09 23.13 -21.94
CA GLY A 90 0.00 22.32 -20.73
C GLY A 90 0.22 20.82 -20.99
N LEU A 91 -0.41 20.27 -22.02
CA LEU A 91 -0.24 18.85 -22.40
C LEU A 91 1.18 18.53 -22.88
N VAL A 92 1.80 19.43 -23.66
CA VAL A 92 3.17 19.26 -24.16
C VAL A 92 4.19 19.29 -23.02
N ALA A 93 3.97 20.10 -21.98
CA ALA A 93 4.83 20.16 -20.81
C ALA A 93 4.61 18.97 -19.84
N GLN A 94 3.37 18.55 -19.61
CA GLN A 94 3.03 17.59 -18.56
C GLN A 94 3.23 16.13 -18.95
N ILE A 95 2.94 15.75 -20.20
CA ILE A 95 3.08 14.35 -20.64
C ILE A 95 4.53 13.86 -20.47
N PRO A 96 5.56 14.59 -20.94
CA PRO A 96 6.95 14.16 -20.76
C PRO A 96 7.38 14.18 -19.29
N ALA A 97 6.96 15.19 -18.53
CA ALA A 97 7.29 15.30 -17.12
C ALA A 97 6.75 14.11 -16.31
N LEU A 98 5.53 13.66 -16.59
CA LEU A 98 4.92 12.49 -15.96
C LEU A 98 5.70 11.21 -16.29
N VAL A 99 6.11 11.02 -17.54
CA VAL A 99 6.91 9.87 -17.97
C VAL A 99 8.27 9.84 -17.27
N ILE A 100 8.97 10.99 -17.24
CA ILE A 100 10.28 11.09 -16.57
C ILE A 100 10.15 10.88 -15.06
N SER A 101 9.13 11.47 -14.42
CA SER A 101 8.87 11.30 -12.99
C SER A 101 8.56 9.85 -12.63
N THR A 102 7.73 9.18 -13.43
CA THR A 102 7.41 7.76 -13.22
C THR A 102 8.65 6.89 -13.40
N ALA A 103 9.45 7.13 -14.44
CA ALA A 103 10.70 6.41 -14.67
C ALA A 103 11.70 6.62 -13.54
N ALA A 104 11.88 7.86 -13.08
CA ALA A 104 12.74 8.19 -11.95
C ALA A 104 12.24 7.56 -10.63
N GLY A 105 10.94 7.58 -10.39
CA GLY A 105 10.31 6.93 -9.24
C GLY A 105 10.60 5.43 -9.20
N VAL A 106 10.46 4.74 -10.34
CA VAL A 106 10.82 3.32 -10.50
C VAL A 106 12.33 3.08 -10.29
N ILE A 107 13.19 4.00 -10.72
CA ILE A 107 14.64 3.89 -10.51
C ILE A 107 15.02 4.12 -9.03
N VAL A 108 14.33 5.02 -8.32
CA VAL A 108 14.64 5.36 -6.92
C VAL A 108 14.13 4.30 -5.94
N THR A 109 12.96 3.70 -6.19
CA THR A 109 12.44 2.59 -5.37
C THR A 109 13.30 1.32 -5.47
N ARG A 110 14.17 1.23 -6.48
CA ARG A 110 15.16 0.16 -6.70
C ARG A 110 16.20 0.03 -5.59
N VAL A 111 16.57 1.12 -4.89
CA VAL A 111 17.73 1.14 -3.98
C VAL A 111 17.63 0.11 -2.84
N SER A 112 16.45 -0.47 -2.63
CA SER A 112 16.16 -1.49 -1.62
C SER A 112 16.25 -2.96 -2.10
N THR A 113 16.52 -3.25 -3.38
CA THR A 113 16.56 -4.63 -3.93
C THR A 113 17.64 -4.85 -5.01
N ASP A 114 18.33 -6.00 -4.97
CA ASP A 114 19.48 -6.36 -5.82
C ASP A 114 19.17 -6.80 -7.27
N GLN A 115 17.91 -6.74 -7.73
CA GLN A 115 17.51 -7.22 -9.06
C GLN A 115 17.30 -6.08 -10.07
N ASP A 116 17.54 -6.38 -11.35
CA ASP A 116 17.26 -5.43 -12.44
C ASP A 116 15.74 -5.29 -12.68
N VAL A 117 15.29 -4.03 -12.80
CA VAL A 117 13.87 -3.67 -12.93
C VAL A 117 13.20 -4.35 -14.12
N GLY A 118 13.91 -4.45 -15.24
CA GLY A 118 13.39 -5.13 -16.44
C GLY A 118 13.11 -6.61 -16.19
N GLU A 119 13.99 -7.28 -15.45
CA GLU A 119 13.83 -8.69 -15.10
C GLU A 119 12.66 -8.89 -14.13
N GLN A 120 12.50 -7.99 -13.16
CA GLN A 120 11.34 -8.01 -12.26
C GLN A 120 10.02 -7.74 -12.98
N MET A 121 9.97 -6.77 -13.90
CA MET A 121 8.77 -6.49 -14.68
C MET A 121 8.38 -7.68 -15.58
N VAL A 122 9.36 -8.29 -16.25
CA VAL A 122 9.16 -9.50 -17.04
C VAL A 122 8.68 -10.64 -16.14
N ASN A 123 9.32 -10.85 -14.99
CA ASN A 123 8.91 -11.87 -14.04
C ASN A 123 7.49 -11.62 -13.52
N GLN A 124 7.11 -10.40 -13.16
CA GLN A 124 5.75 -10.08 -12.70
C GLN A 124 4.71 -10.27 -13.80
N LEU A 125 5.02 -9.86 -15.04
CA LEU A 125 4.13 -10.03 -16.18
C LEU A 125 3.83 -11.52 -16.44
N PHE A 126 4.84 -12.38 -16.36
CA PHE A 126 4.70 -13.82 -16.61
C PHE A 126 4.33 -14.65 -15.39
N SER A 127 4.52 -14.13 -14.16
CA SER A 127 4.22 -14.87 -12.92
C SER A 127 2.85 -14.55 -12.33
N ASN A 128 2.22 -13.42 -12.71
CA ASN A 128 0.91 -13.03 -12.20
C ASN A 128 -0.16 -13.09 -13.31
N PRO A 129 -1.06 -14.10 -13.29
CA PRO A 129 -2.11 -14.24 -14.31
C PRO A 129 -3.02 -13.01 -14.46
N SER A 130 -3.25 -12.26 -13.38
CA SER A 130 -4.09 -11.05 -13.41
C SER A 130 -3.42 -9.90 -14.17
N VAL A 131 -2.10 -9.72 -14.00
CA VAL A 131 -1.31 -8.73 -14.74
C VAL A 131 -1.30 -9.09 -16.21
N MET A 132 -1.10 -10.37 -16.53
CA MET A 132 -1.08 -10.86 -17.91
C MET A 132 -2.43 -10.69 -18.62
N LEU A 133 -3.55 -10.88 -17.91
CA LEU A 133 -4.90 -10.63 -18.42
C LEU A 133 -5.12 -9.14 -18.72
N LEU A 134 -4.68 -8.25 -17.82
CA LEU A 134 -4.77 -6.81 -18.00
C LEU A 134 -3.96 -6.36 -19.22
N SER A 135 -2.72 -6.83 -19.34
CA SER A 135 -1.86 -6.54 -20.49
C SER A 135 -2.47 -7.04 -21.80
N ALA A 136 -3.05 -8.25 -21.81
CA ALA A 136 -3.75 -8.77 -22.97
C ALA A 136 -4.99 -7.94 -23.34
N ALA A 137 -5.75 -7.45 -22.36
CA ALA A 137 -6.90 -6.58 -22.60
C ALA A 137 -6.49 -5.25 -23.25
N VAL A 138 -5.44 -4.60 -22.73
CA VAL A 138 -4.91 -3.35 -23.29
C VAL A 138 -4.38 -3.55 -24.71
N LEU A 139 -3.58 -4.59 -24.95
CA LEU A 139 -3.07 -4.92 -26.29
C LEU A 139 -4.20 -5.27 -27.26
N GLY A 140 -5.24 -5.97 -26.80
CA GLY A 140 -6.42 -6.29 -27.58
C GLY A 140 -7.20 -5.05 -27.98
N LEU A 141 -7.42 -4.11 -27.06
CA LEU A 141 -8.07 -2.83 -27.34
C LEU A 141 -7.27 -1.98 -28.34
N LEU A 142 -5.95 -1.91 -28.19
CA LEU A 142 -5.07 -1.24 -29.15
C LEU A 142 -5.11 -1.91 -30.54
N GLY A 143 -5.17 -3.23 -30.59
CA GLY A 143 -5.28 -4.00 -31.83
C GLY A 143 -6.61 -3.85 -32.57
N LEU A 144 -7.63 -3.24 -31.94
CA LEU A 144 -8.89 -2.90 -32.60
C LEU A 144 -8.88 -1.51 -33.26
N VAL A 145 -7.84 -0.70 -33.03
CA VAL A 145 -7.71 0.64 -33.61
C VAL A 145 -7.36 0.53 -35.11
N PRO A 146 -8.16 1.12 -36.02
CA PRO A 146 -7.87 1.08 -37.45
C PRO A 146 -6.61 1.88 -37.78
N GLY A 147 -5.70 1.29 -38.58
CA GLY A 147 -4.43 1.92 -38.98
C GLY A 147 -3.18 1.33 -38.31
N MET A 148 -3.33 0.43 -37.33
CA MET A 148 -2.22 -0.33 -36.73
C MET A 148 -2.12 -1.74 -37.33
N PRO A 149 -0.97 -2.45 -37.17
CA PRO A 149 -0.83 -3.84 -37.59
C PRO A 149 -1.63 -4.79 -36.67
N ASN A 150 -2.97 -4.77 -36.83
CA ASN A 150 -3.94 -5.44 -35.96
C ASN A 150 -3.66 -6.94 -35.79
N LEU A 151 -3.16 -7.60 -36.83
CA LEU A 151 -2.80 -9.02 -36.78
C LEU A 151 -1.71 -9.31 -35.73
N VAL A 152 -0.71 -8.44 -35.60
CA VAL A 152 0.39 -8.60 -34.63
C VAL A 152 -0.16 -8.45 -33.21
N PHE A 153 -0.94 -7.40 -32.94
CA PHE A 153 -1.52 -7.14 -31.62
C PHE A 153 -2.51 -8.24 -31.19
N LEU A 154 -3.37 -8.70 -32.10
CA LEU A 154 -4.30 -9.80 -31.81
C LEU A 154 -3.59 -11.13 -31.57
N LEU A 155 -2.49 -11.41 -32.28
CA LEU A 155 -1.65 -12.59 -32.05
C LEU A 155 -1.00 -12.56 -30.67
N PHE A 156 -0.37 -11.45 -30.28
CA PHE A 156 0.19 -11.28 -28.94
C PHE A 156 -0.88 -11.37 -27.84
N THR A 157 -2.05 -10.78 -28.08
CA THR A 157 -3.20 -10.87 -27.16
C THR A 157 -3.64 -12.32 -26.96
N ALA A 158 -3.81 -13.07 -28.05
CA ALA A 158 -4.16 -14.49 -27.98
C ALA A 158 -3.07 -15.32 -27.27
N GLY A 159 -1.80 -15.02 -27.52
CA GLY A 159 -0.66 -15.66 -26.87
C GLY A 159 -0.63 -15.42 -25.35
N LEU A 160 -0.83 -14.18 -24.92
CA LEU A 160 -0.90 -13.82 -23.50
C LEU A 160 -2.12 -14.44 -22.81
N LEU A 161 -3.30 -14.43 -23.44
CA LEU A 161 -4.48 -15.10 -22.88
C LEU A 161 -4.29 -16.62 -22.79
N GLY A 162 -3.66 -17.24 -23.80
CA GLY A 162 -3.35 -18.66 -23.80
C GLY A 162 -2.35 -19.05 -22.70
N LEU A 163 -1.28 -18.27 -22.54
CA LEU A 163 -0.32 -18.44 -21.44
C LEU A 163 -0.98 -18.24 -20.08
N ALA A 164 -1.87 -17.24 -19.94
CA ALA A 164 -2.55 -16.94 -18.67
C ALA A 164 -3.46 -18.10 -18.26
N TRP A 165 -4.17 -18.67 -19.23
CA TRP A 165 -5.02 -19.82 -19.02
C TRP A 165 -4.20 -21.08 -18.67
N TRP A 166 -3.04 -21.27 -19.29
CA TRP A 166 -2.15 -22.39 -18.99
C TRP A 166 -1.55 -22.33 -17.58
N ILE A 167 -1.08 -21.14 -17.16
CA ILE A 167 -0.50 -20.93 -15.82
C ILE A 167 -1.58 -21.09 -14.74
N ARG A 168 -2.77 -20.51 -14.95
CA ARG A 168 -3.91 -20.66 -14.04
C ARG A 168 -4.37 -22.12 -13.90
N GLY A 169 -4.25 -22.91 -14.98
CA GLY A 169 -4.52 -24.35 -14.97
C GLY A 169 -3.46 -25.19 -14.22
N ARG A 170 -2.23 -24.67 -14.05
CA ARG A 170 -1.19 -25.30 -13.21
C ARG A 170 -1.36 -24.98 -11.73
N GLU A 171 -1.73 -23.75 -11.39
CA GLU A 171 -2.03 -23.37 -9.99
C GLU A 171 -3.21 -24.18 -9.42
N GLN A 172 -4.18 -24.57 -10.25
CA GLN A 172 -5.27 -25.45 -9.83
C GLN A 172 -4.90 -26.95 -9.73
N LYS A 173 -3.76 -27.36 -10.29
CA LYS A 173 -3.27 -28.76 -10.29
C LYS A 173 -2.10 -29.02 -9.35
N ALA A 174 -1.58 -28.00 -8.68
CA ALA A 174 -0.71 -28.20 -7.53
C ALA A 174 -1.50 -28.96 -6.43
N PRO A 175 -0.87 -29.91 -5.70
CA PRO A 175 -1.51 -30.49 -4.52
C PRO A 175 -1.96 -29.33 -3.64
N ALA A 176 -3.19 -29.37 -3.16
CA ALA A 176 -3.71 -28.37 -2.25
C ALA A 176 -2.77 -28.26 -1.05
N GLU A 177 -1.87 -27.28 -1.06
CA GLU A 177 -1.36 -26.71 0.18
C GLU A 177 -2.58 -26.35 1.01
N PRO A 178 -2.57 -26.65 2.34
CA PRO A 178 -3.71 -26.42 3.18
C PRO A 178 -4.15 -24.98 2.99
N LYS A 179 -5.41 -24.84 2.51
CA LYS A 179 -6.06 -23.55 2.36
C LYS A 179 -5.73 -22.74 3.62
N PRO A 180 -5.09 -21.56 3.54
CA PRO A 180 -5.18 -20.64 4.65
C PRO A 180 -6.67 -20.48 4.88
N VAL A 181 -7.10 -20.84 6.10
CA VAL A 181 -8.45 -20.62 6.55
C VAL A 181 -8.75 -19.18 6.16
N LYS A 182 -9.75 -18.98 5.30
CA LYS A 182 -10.33 -17.66 5.12
C LYS A 182 -10.85 -17.29 6.50
N MET A 183 -10.04 -16.58 7.28
CA MET A 183 -10.58 -15.68 8.28
C MET A 183 -11.50 -14.79 7.48
N ALA A 184 -12.79 -14.93 7.73
CA ALA A 184 -13.74 -13.93 7.32
C ALA A 184 -13.14 -12.59 7.75
N GLU A 185 -12.95 -11.68 6.79
CA GLU A 185 -12.88 -10.26 7.08
C GLU A 185 -14.19 -9.90 7.76
N ASN A 186 -14.24 -10.13 9.07
CA ASN A 186 -15.20 -9.49 9.92
C ASN A 186 -14.64 -8.09 10.12
N ASN A 187 -14.86 -7.23 9.13
CA ASN A 187 -14.56 -5.81 9.20
C ASN A 187 -15.60 -5.10 10.10
N THR A 188 -15.85 -5.67 11.27
CA THR A 188 -16.35 -4.93 12.42
C THR A 188 -15.10 -4.40 13.10
N VAL A 189 -14.72 -3.18 12.73
CA VAL A 189 -14.02 -2.30 13.66
C VAL A 189 -14.93 -2.23 14.89
N VAL A 190 -14.67 -3.10 15.86
CA VAL A 190 -15.19 -2.89 17.20
C VAL A 190 -14.36 -1.71 17.69
N GLU A 191 -14.92 -0.51 17.58
CA GLU A 191 -14.42 0.64 18.31
C GLU A 191 -14.30 0.19 19.76
N ALA A 192 -13.07 0.10 20.26
CA ALA A 192 -12.80 -0.17 21.66
C ALA A 192 -13.61 0.86 22.47
N THR A 193 -14.70 0.39 23.05
CA THR A 193 -15.58 1.23 23.86
C THR A 193 -14.98 1.28 25.25
N TRP A 194 -15.13 2.40 25.96
CA TRP A 194 -14.65 2.60 27.32
C TRP A 194 -15.11 1.52 28.35
N ASN A 195 -15.99 0.60 27.95
CA ASN A 195 -16.39 -0.58 28.71
C ASN A 195 -15.39 -1.77 28.63
N ASP A 196 -14.43 -1.75 27.69
CA ASP A 196 -13.38 -2.78 27.57
C ASP A 196 -12.17 -2.50 28.48
N VAL A 197 -12.16 -1.36 29.16
CA VAL A 197 -11.23 -1.09 30.26
C VAL A 197 -11.81 -1.77 31.51
N GLN A 198 -11.54 -3.08 31.65
CA GLN A 198 -11.74 -3.72 32.93
C GLN A 198 -10.76 -3.12 33.94
N LEU A 199 -11.28 -2.77 35.13
CA LEU A 199 -10.50 -2.32 36.26
C LEU A 199 -9.32 -3.26 36.47
N GLU A 200 -8.13 -2.68 36.50
CA GLU A 200 -6.86 -3.30 36.88
C GLU A 200 -7.08 -4.33 37.99
N ASP A 201 -6.72 -5.60 37.73
CA ASP A 201 -6.71 -6.63 38.77
C ASP A 201 -5.73 -6.17 39.85
N SER A 202 -6.27 -5.77 41.01
CA SER A 202 -5.47 -5.14 42.08
C SER A 202 -4.36 -6.04 42.63
N LEU A 203 -4.38 -7.34 42.32
CA LEU A 203 -3.32 -8.28 42.64
C LEU A 203 -3.34 -9.51 41.71
N GLY A 204 -2.34 -9.62 40.83
CA GLY A 204 -2.07 -10.81 40.02
C GLY A 204 -0.89 -11.62 40.57
N MET A 205 -0.95 -12.95 40.50
CA MET A 205 0.14 -13.85 40.89
C MET A 205 0.43 -14.86 39.78
N GLU A 206 1.60 -14.76 39.17
CA GLU A 206 2.06 -15.71 38.16
C GLU A 206 2.73 -16.91 38.82
N VAL A 207 2.41 -18.10 38.34
CA VAL A 207 2.85 -19.37 38.95
C VAL A 207 3.54 -20.23 37.90
N GLY A 208 4.79 -20.62 38.18
CA GLY A 208 5.56 -21.50 37.30
C GLY A 208 4.99 -22.92 37.24
N TYR A 209 5.27 -23.64 36.15
CA TYR A 209 4.69 -24.96 35.84
C TYR A 209 4.80 -26.00 36.97
N ARG A 210 5.86 -25.96 37.78
CA ARG A 210 6.09 -26.91 38.90
C ARG A 210 5.18 -26.69 40.11
N LEU A 211 4.49 -25.56 40.16
CA LEU A 211 3.62 -25.15 41.27
C LEU A 211 2.12 -25.29 40.93
N ILE A 212 1.78 -25.70 39.70
CA ILE A 212 0.41 -25.99 39.26
C ILE A 212 -0.32 -26.96 40.22
N PRO A 213 0.30 -28.07 40.69
CA PRO A 213 -0.38 -28.99 41.60
C PRO A 213 -0.80 -28.35 42.93
N MET A 214 -0.16 -27.25 43.34
CA MET A 214 -0.47 -26.54 44.58
C MET A 214 -1.58 -25.48 44.42
N VAL A 215 -1.91 -25.10 43.18
CA VAL A 215 -2.92 -24.09 42.84
C VAL A 215 -4.18 -24.73 42.23
N ASP A 216 -4.09 -25.97 41.73
CA ASP A 216 -5.19 -26.69 41.12
C ASP A 216 -6.20 -27.18 42.17
N PHE A 217 -7.44 -26.69 42.07
CA PHE A 217 -8.55 -27.05 42.96
C PHE A 217 -8.97 -28.52 42.81
N GLN A 218 -8.75 -29.13 41.65
CA GLN A 218 -9.10 -30.54 41.43
C GLN A 218 -8.07 -31.51 42.04
N GLN A 219 -6.86 -31.02 42.35
CA GLN A 219 -5.78 -31.79 42.98
C GLN A 219 -5.61 -31.44 44.47
N ASP A 220 -6.64 -30.89 45.10
CA ASP A 220 -6.63 -30.51 46.52
C ASP A 220 -5.50 -29.49 46.87
N GLY A 221 -5.20 -28.59 45.94
CA GLY A 221 -4.16 -27.57 46.10
C GLY A 221 -4.43 -26.60 47.26
N GLU A 222 -3.52 -26.56 48.24
CA GLU A 222 -3.68 -25.76 49.46
C GLU A 222 -3.64 -24.23 49.25
N LEU A 223 -3.06 -23.73 48.15
CA LEU A 223 -2.74 -22.30 48.00
C LEU A 223 -3.98 -21.42 47.89
N LEU A 224 -5.01 -21.86 47.17
CA LEU A 224 -6.27 -21.10 47.04
C LEU A 224 -6.99 -20.98 48.39
N GLY A 225 -6.94 -22.03 49.21
CA GLY A 225 -7.50 -22.05 50.56
C GLY A 225 -6.77 -21.08 51.50
N ARG A 226 -5.42 -21.06 51.44
CA ARG A 226 -4.58 -20.15 52.23
C ARG A 226 -4.75 -18.68 51.83
N ILE A 227 -4.89 -18.37 50.54
CA ILE A 227 -5.15 -17.00 50.08
C ILE A 227 -6.50 -16.51 50.62
N ARG A 228 -7.54 -17.36 50.61
CA ARG A 228 -8.84 -17.01 51.19
C ARG A 228 -8.77 -16.78 52.70
N SER A 229 -8.01 -17.57 53.44
CA SER A 229 -7.86 -17.40 54.89
C SER A 229 -7.05 -16.15 55.24
N ILE A 230 -5.99 -15.84 54.49
CA ILE A 230 -5.23 -14.59 54.63
C ILE A 230 -6.13 -13.39 54.37
N ARG A 231 -6.90 -13.38 53.28
CA ARG A 231 -7.85 -12.29 52.97
C ARG A 231 -8.87 -12.10 54.09
N LYS A 232 -9.37 -13.20 54.68
CA LYS A 232 -10.34 -13.14 55.78
C LYS A 232 -9.72 -12.59 57.06
N LYS A 233 -8.45 -12.90 57.33
CA LYS A 233 -7.71 -12.39 58.49
C LYS A 233 -7.44 -10.88 58.36
N PHE A 234 -6.97 -10.43 57.20
CA PHE A 234 -6.77 -9.01 56.90
C PHE A 234 -8.05 -8.18 56.89
N ALA A 235 -9.22 -8.79 56.67
CA ALA A 235 -10.50 -8.10 56.73
C ALA A 235 -11.13 -8.06 58.15
N GLN A 236 -10.56 -8.81 59.11
CA GLN A 236 -11.00 -8.83 60.51
C GLN A 236 -10.14 -7.97 61.43
N GLU A 237 -8.92 -7.63 61.01
CA GLU A 237 -8.07 -6.58 61.59
C GLU A 237 -8.45 -5.21 61.02
#